data_AF-A0A918E9U5-F1
#
_entry.id   AF-A0A918E9U5-F1
#
_cell.length_a   1.000
_cell.length_b   1.000
_cell.length_c   1.000
_cell.angle_alpha   90.00
_cell.angle_beta   90.00
_cell.angle_gamma   90.00
#
_symmetry.space_group_name_H-M   'P 1'
#
loop_
_entity.id
_entity.type
_entity.pdbx_description
1 polymer ?
#
loop_
_entity_poly.entity_id
_entity_poly.type
_entity_poly.pdbx_seq_one_letter_code
_entity_poly.pdbx_strand_id
1 'polypeptide(L)'
;MPHAFAAILIAASMTAAAPASAAQSAATTAPSYRACYDGTCKITLKKKASFRVHPRFGITRLTITFNSRQVRVKGTGPGVTAGGGFSKGGAVTVNGIQFTVTSLSGKKAVLRLKARR
;
A
#
# COMPACT_ATOMS: atom_id res chain seq x y z
N MET A 1 66.18 -46.60 -16.18
CA MET A 1 65.76 -47.83 -15.48
C MET A 1 64.55 -47.51 -14.62
N PRO A 2 63.57 -48.43 -14.54
CA PRO A 2 62.14 -48.19 -14.26
C PRO A 2 61.89 -48.16 -12.75
N HIS A 3 60.79 -47.62 -12.23
CA HIS A 3 59.48 -48.25 -11.96
C HIS A 3 58.75 -47.27 -11.01
N ALA A 4 57.45 -47.22 -10.79
CA ALA A 4 56.22 -47.63 -11.44
C ALA A 4 55.09 -47.25 -10.44
N PHE A 5 53.86 -47.11 -10.94
CA PHE A 5 52.56 -47.20 -10.23
C PHE A 5 52.27 -46.24 -9.05
N ALA A 6 51.17 -45.46 -9.14
CA ALA A 6 49.84 -45.93 -8.74
C ALA A 6 48.78 -44.82 -8.92
N ALA A 7 47.52 -45.25 -9.01
CA ALA A 7 46.33 -44.56 -9.46
C ALA A 7 45.81 -43.44 -8.54
N ILE A 8 44.85 -42.65 -9.04
CA ILE A 8 43.46 -42.58 -8.53
C ILE A 8 42.60 -41.76 -9.50
N LEU A 9 41.52 -42.36 -9.99
CA LEU A 9 40.43 -41.71 -10.74
C LEU A 9 39.45 -41.09 -9.75
N ILE A 10 39.12 -39.81 -9.91
CA ILE A 10 37.95 -39.19 -9.28
C ILE A 10 37.14 -38.54 -10.41
N ALA A 11 36.02 -39.19 -10.75
CA ALA A 11 34.98 -38.63 -11.59
C ALA A 11 34.11 -37.71 -10.72
N ALA A 12 33.99 -36.44 -11.11
CA ALA A 12 33.03 -35.50 -10.53
C ALA A 12 32.14 -34.95 -11.66
N SER A 13 30.95 -35.53 -11.77
CA SER A 13 29.85 -35.07 -12.61
C SER A 13 29.35 -33.72 -12.10
N MET A 14 29.62 -32.64 -12.83
CA MET A 14 28.99 -31.34 -12.54
C MET A 14 27.75 -31.16 -13.42
N THR A 15 26.60 -31.30 -12.75
CA THR A 15 25.25 -31.03 -13.24
C THR A 15 25.14 -29.58 -13.70
N ALA A 16 24.74 -29.38 -14.95
CA ALA A 16 24.43 -28.06 -15.50
C ALA A 16 23.19 -27.46 -14.80
N ALA A 17 23.39 -26.39 -14.03
CA ALA A 17 22.29 -25.59 -13.49
C ALA A 17 21.90 -24.52 -14.52
N ALA A 18 20.75 -24.69 -15.16
CA ALA A 18 20.15 -23.66 -16.00
C ALA A 18 19.71 -22.46 -15.12
N PRO A 19 19.96 -21.20 -15.54
CA PRO A 19 19.41 -20.05 -14.84
C PRO A 19 17.91 -19.98 -15.14
N ALA A 20 17.09 -20.31 -14.14
CA ALA A 20 15.69 -19.94 -14.13
C ALA A 20 15.60 -18.41 -14.11
N SER A 21 15.34 -17.81 -15.27
CA SER A 21 14.95 -16.40 -15.37
C SER A 21 13.67 -16.21 -14.57
N ALA A 22 13.81 -15.68 -13.36
CA ALA A 22 12.69 -15.22 -12.55
C ALA A 22 12.02 -14.08 -13.31
N ALA A 23 10.90 -14.37 -13.97
CA ALA A 23 10.01 -13.37 -14.52
C ALA A 23 9.57 -12.46 -13.37
N GLN A 24 10.15 -11.26 -13.32
CA GLN A 24 9.68 -10.19 -12.45
C GLN A 24 8.30 -9.78 -12.95
N SER A 25 7.26 -10.31 -12.30
CA SER A 25 5.91 -9.80 -12.39
C SER A 25 5.98 -8.29 -12.20
N ALA A 26 5.73 -7.53 -13.26
CA ALA A 26 5.52 -6.11 -13.21
C ALA A 26 4.32 -5.87 -12.29
N ALA A 27 4.61 -5.66 -11.00
CA ALA A 27 3.63 -5.22 -10.04
C ALA A 27 3.10 -3.90 -10.58
N THR A 28 1.89 -3.93 -11.12
CA THR A 28 1.10 -2.74 -11.40
C THR A 28 1.17 -1.89 -10.13
N THR A 29 1.95 -0.81 -10.17
CA THR A 29 2.28 -0.02 -8.98
C THR A 29 0.99 0.48 -8.36
N ALA A 30 0.49 -0.27 -7.37
CA ALA A 30 -0.64 0.16 -6.58
C ALA A 30 -0.23 1.49 -5.95
N PRO A 31 -1.10 2.52 -5.98
CA PRO A 31 -0.77 3.81 -5.39
C PRO A 31 -0.29 3.59 -3.95
N SER A 32 0.98 3.90 -3.70
CA SER A 32 1.59 3.69 -2.39
C SER A 32 1.04 4.74 -1.43
N TYR A 33 0.04 4.35 -0.65
CA TYR A 33 -0.53 5.19 0.42
C TYR A 33 0.35 5.21 1.67
N ARG A 34 1.60 4.75 1.60
CA ARG A 34 2.53 4.75 2.74
C ARG A 34 2.78 6.16 3.27
N ALA A 35 2.80 7.16 2.39
CA ALA A 35 2.89 8.57 2.79
C ALA A 35 1.73 9.04 3.69
N CYS A 36 0.60 8.32 3.69
CA CYS A 36 -0.56 8.61 4.51
C CYS A 36 -0.57 7.88 5.86
N TYR A 37 0.44 7.06 6.14
CA TYR A 37 0.49 6.26 7.36
C TYR A 37 0.41 7.15 8.62
N ASP A 38 1.10 8.30 8.59
CA ASP A 38 1.10 9.30 9.66
C ASP A 38 -0.16 10.19 9.71
N GLY A 39 -1.17 9.91 8.90
CA GLY A 39 -2.41 10.70 8.85
C GLY A 39 -2.26 12.08 8.21
N THR A 40 -1.11 12.38 7.59
CA THR A 40 -0.87 13.64 6.88
C THR A 40 -0.33 13.37 5.48
N CYS A 41 -1.15 13.59 4.46
CA CYS A 41 -0.76 13.38 3.07
C CYS A 41 -1.76 14.04 2.10
N LYS A 42 -1.41 14.08 0.82
CA LYS A 42 -2.33 14.41 -0.27
C LYS A 42 -2.48 13.19 -1.17
N ILE A 43 -3.71 12.77 -1.43
CA ILE A 43 -4.01 11.61 -2.26
C ILE A 43 -4.95 11.97 -3.39
N THR A 44 -4.75 11.31 -4.52
CA THR A 44 -5.66 11.36 -5.66
C THR A 44 -6.26 9.98 -5.84
N LEU A 45 -7.57 9.90 -5.67
CA LEU A 45 -8.36 8.69 -5.80
C LEU A 45 -9.04 8.70 -7.17
N LYS A 46 -8.81 7.66 -7.96
CA LYS A 46 -9.60 7.36 -9.18
C LYS A 46 -10.69 6.33 -8.91
N LYS A 47 -10.54 5.56 -7.83
CA LYS A 47 -11.44 4.50 -7.37
C LYS A 47 -11.43 4.47 -5.83
N LYS A 48 -12.25 3.60 -5.24
CA LYS A 48 -12.15 3.23 -3.81
C LYS A 48 -10.69 2.93 -3.45
N ALA A 49 -10.24 3.48 -2.33
CA ALA A 49 -8.93 3.18 -1.77
C ALA A 49 -9.06 2.58 -0.38
N SER A 50 -8.16 1.66 -0.05
CA SER A 50 -8.02 1.13 1.29
C SER A 50 -6.54 1.01 1.63
N PHE A 51 -6.15 1.52 2.79
CA PHE A 51 -4.76 1.53 3.21
C PHE A 51 -4.64 1.54 4.73
N ARG A 52 -3.44 1.22 5.23
CA ARG A 52 -3.15 1.22 6.65
C ARG A 52 -2.72 2.60 7.13
N VAL A 53 -3.08 2.91 8.37
CA VAL A 53 -2.63 4.11 9.08
C VAL A 53 -2.03 3.72 10.42
N HIS A 54 -1.29 4.65 11.02
CA HIS A 54 -0.64 4.44 12.29
C HIS A 54 -1.69 4.17 13.39
N PRO A 55 -1.51 3.12 14.21
CA PRO A 55 -2.44 2.76 15.28
C PRO A 55 -2.69 3.86 16.33
N ARG A 56 -1.88 4.94 16.37
CA ARG A 56 -2.03 6.07 17.28
C ARG A 56 -3.37 6.78 17.14
N PHE A 57 -4.01 6.63 15.98
CA PHE A 57 -5.33 7.16 15.69
C PHE A 57 -6.46 6.23 16.16
N GLY A 58 -6.17 5.15 16.89
CA GLY A 58 -7.14 4.13 17.30
C GLY A 58 -7.67 3.25 16.15
N ILE A 59 -7.45 3.64 14.89
CA ILE A 59 -7.76 2.86 13.68
C ILE A 59 -6.47 2.37 13.02
N THR A 60 -6.54 1.21 12.39
CA THR A 60 -5.39 0.59 11.70
C THR A 60 -5.56 0.58 10.19
N ARG A 61 -6.80 0.74 9.70
CA ARG A 61 -7.12 0.75 8.27
C ARG A 61 -8.13 1.85 7.97
N LEU A 62 -7.86 2.62 6.93
CA LEU A 62 -8.78 3.57 6.32
C LEU A 62 -9.30 3.01 5.00
N THR A 63 -10.59 3.23 4.76
CA THR A 63 -11.25 2.98 3.48
C THR A 63 -11.92 4.26 3.05
N ILE A 64 -11.62 4.70 1.83
CA ILE A 64 -12.14 5.93 1.25
C ILE A 64 -12.87 5.57 -0.02
N THR A 65 -14.14 5.97 -0.09
CA THR A 65 -15.01 5.77 -1.25
C THR A 65 -15.58 7.12 -1.63
N PHE A 66 -15.73 7.39 -2.91
CA PHE A 66 -16.33 8.64 -3.38
C PHE A 66 -17.29 8.37 -4.53
N ASN A 67 -18.24 9.27 -4.69
CA ASN A 67 -19.10 9.36 -5.86
C ASN A 67 -19.08 10.82 -6.38
N SER A 68 -19.94 11.14 -7.36
CA SER A 68 -20.02 12.47 -7.96
C SER A 68 -20.44 13.59 -7.00
N ARG A 69 -21.00 13.28 -5.82
CA ARG A 69 -21.57 14.24 -4.86
C ARG A 69 -20.90 14.21 -3.48
N GLN A 70 -20.46 13.04 -3.03
CA GLN A 70 -20.01 12.79 -1.66
C GLN A 70 -18.75 11.92 -1.62
N VAL A 71 -17.91 12.17 -0.62
CA VAL A 71 -16.83 11.29 -0.18
C VAL A 71 -17.20 10.68 1.17
N ARG A 72 -16.98 9.37 1.30
CA ARG A 72 -17.14 8.61 2.54
C ARG A 72 -15.80 8.05 2.98
N VAL A 73 -15.50 8.23 4.26
CA VAL A 73 -14.32 7.71 4.92
C VAL A 73 -14.76 6.76 6.03
N LYS A 74 -14.08 5.62 6.13
CA LYS A 74 -14.29 4.62 7.17
C LYS A 74 -12.95 4.17 7.71
N GLY A 75 -12.70 4.45 8.97
CA GLY A 75 -11.61 3.90 9.76
C GLY A 75 -12.07 2.66 10.51
N THR A 76 -11.26 1.61 10.50
CA THR A 76 -11.47 0.38 11.27
C THR A 76 -10.21 0.05 12.06
N GLY A 77 -10.38 -0.40 13.29
CA GLY A 77 -9.33 -0.87 14.19
C GLY A 77 -9.87 -1.91 15.17
N PRO A 78 -9.03 -2.44 16.08
CA PRO A 78 -9.47 -3.37 17.11
C PRO A 78 -10.60 -2.77 17.96
N GLY A 79 -11.80 -3.35 17.90
CA GLY A 79 -12.96 -2.89 18.66
C GLY A 79 -13.54 -1.53 18.24
N VAL A 80 -13.06 -0.91 17.15
CA VAL A 80 -13.50 0.42 16.74
C VAL A 80 -13.78 0.51 15.25
N THR A 81 -14.91 1.15 14.93
CA THR A 81 -15.24 1.60 13.58
C THR A 81 -15.67 3.05 13.67
N ALA A 82 -15.00 3.92 12.94
CA ALA A 82 -15.33 5.33 12.86
C ALA A 82 -15.45 5.73 11.39
N GLY A 83 -16.25 6.73 11.09
CA GLY A 83 -16.42 7.16 9.71
C GLY A 83 -17.28 8.39 9.57
N GLY A 84 -17.34 8.90 8.35
CA GLY A 84 -18.10 10.09 8.04
C GLY A 84 -18.24 10.28 6.54
N GLY A 85 -19.26 11.04 6.15
CA GLY A 85 -19.51 11.42 4.77
C GLY A 85 -19.52 12.94 4.64
N PHE A 86 -18.93 13.46 3.57
CA PHE A 86 -18.81 14.90 3.35
C PHE A 86 -18.79 15.20 1.85
N SER A 87 -19.33 16.36 1.48
CA SER A 87 -19.47 16.77 0.08
C SER A 87 -18.25 17.57 -0.40
N LYS A 88 -18.24 17.93 -1.69
CA LYS A 88 -17.20 18.79 -2.27
C LYS A 88 -17.09 20.10 -1.47
N GLY A 89 -15.86 20.47 -1.12
CA GLY A 89 -15.56 21.65 -0.27
C GLY A 89 -15.73 21.41 1.24
N GLY A 90 -16.29 20.26 1.64
CA GLY A 90 -16.41 19.90 3.04
C GLY A 90 -15.13 19.29 3.62
N ALA A 91 -15.11 19.22 4.95
CA ALA A 91 -14.13 18.46 5.71
C ALA A 91 -14.83 17.62 6.78
N VAL A 92 -14.22 16.49 7.15
CA VAL A 92 -14.66 15.66 8.26
C VAL A 92 -13.44 15.21 9.05
N THR A 93 -13.60 15.03 10.36
CA THR A 93 -12.56 14.45 11.21
C THR A 93 -12.98 13.05 11.64
N VAL A 94 -12.11 12.06 11.42
CA VAL A 94 -12.32 10.68 11.87
C VAL A 94 -11.12 10.27 12.71
N ASN A 95 -11.35 10.01 13.99
CA ASN A 95 -10.35 9.62 14.98
C ASN A 95 -9.04 10.43 14.91
N GLY A 96 -9.17 11.77 14.95
CA GLY A 96 -8.02 12.68 14.92
C GLY A 96 -7.41 12.89 13.53
N ILE A 97 -7.95 12.31 12.45
CA ILE A 97 -7.50 12.63 11.08
C ILE A 97 -8.57 13.50 10.41
N GLN A 98 -8.21 14.73 10.06
CA GLN A 98 -9.04 15.62 9.27
C GLN A 98 -8.86 15.31 7.78
N PHE A 99 -9.97 15.06 7.10
CA PHE A 99 -10.05 14.84 5.66
C PHE A 99 -10.69 16.05 5.02
N THR A 100 -10.04 16.64 4.01
CA THR A 100 -10.54 17.79 3.26
C THR A 100 -10.58 17.44 1.78
N VAL A 101 -11.71 17.71 1.13
CA VAL A 101 -11.80 17.56 -0.33
C VAL A 101 -11.21 18.80 -1.01
N THR A 102 -10.12 18.63 -1.73
CA THR A 102 -9.58 19.68 -2.59
C THR A 102 -10.26 19.69 -3.96
N SER A 103 -10.62 18.51 -4.48
CA SER A 103 -11.33 18.39 -5.75
C SER A 103 -12.19 17.13 -5.76
N LEU A 104 -13.39 17.24 -6.31
CA LEU A 104 -14.30 16.11 -6.52
C LEU A 104 -14.91 16.20 -7.90
N SER A 105 -14.82 15.09 -8.62
CA SER A 105 -15.39 14.85 -9.94
C SER A 105 -15.88 13.40 -9.97
N GLY A 106 -16.84 13.07 -10.84
CA GLY A 106 -17.44 11.73 -10.88
C GLY A 106 -16.44 10.57 -11.03
N LYS A 107 -15.25 10.83 -11.57
CA LYS A 107 -14.18 9.83 -11.79
C LYS A 107 -12.91 10.07 -10.95
N LYS A 108 -12.85 11.16 -10.19
CA LYS A 108 -11.61 11.60 -9.51
C LYS A 108 -11.93 12.38 -8.24
N ALA A 109 -11.33 12.00 -7.12
CA ALA A 109 -11.34 12.77 -5.88
C ALA A 109 -9.91 13.07 -5.43
N VAL A 110 -9.63 14.32 -5.08
CA VAL A 110 -8.36 14.73 -4.47
C VAL A 110 -8.65 15.10 -3.03
N LEU A 111 -8.03 14.35 -2.11
CA LEU A 111 -8.17 14.57 -0.68
C LEU A 111 -6.84 14.98 -0.07
N ARG A 112 -6.95 15.81 0.96
CA ARG A 112 -5.87 16.15 1.86
C ARG A 112 -6.21 15.62 3.24
N LEU A 113 -5.31 14.83 3.80
CA LEU A 113 -5.37 14.31 5.15
C LEU A 113 -4.45 15.17 6.01
N LYS A 114 -4.90 15.52 7.21
CA LYS A 114 -4.11 16.21 8.22
C LYS A 114 -4.43 15.62 9.58
N ALA A 115 -3.43 15.08 10.26
CA ALA A 115 -3.58 14.66 11.65
C ALA A 115 -3.83 15.90 12.52
N ARG A 116 -4.94 15.90 13.27
CA ARG A 116 -5.19 16.77 14.41
C ARG A 116 -4.62 16.06 15.64
N ARG A 117 -3.65 16.71 16.28
CA ARG A 117 -3.21 16.35 17.62
C ARG A 117 -4.27 16.75 18.64
#